data_AF-A0A7S2W767-F1
#
_entry.id   AF-A0A7S2W767-F1
#
_cell.length_a   1.000
_cell.length_b   1.000
_cell.length_c   1.000
_cell.angle_alpha   90.00
_cell.angle_beta   90.00
_cell.angle_gamma   90.00
#
_symmetry.space_group_name_H-M   'P 1'
#
loop_
_entity.id
_entity.type
_entity.pdbx_description
1 polymer ?
#
loop_
_entity_poly.entity_id
_entity_poly.type
_entity_poly.pdbx_seq_one_letter_code
_entity_poly.pdbx_strand_id
1 'polypeptide(L)'
;TIEVYEWLEVLGERRSRYFDFLLEVAGCESRLTISFGEYLSTVAALCMFSEEEILRFAFSFASQGSPLVTQQHFEEFASKLMQNEAGSFPLARVKATWRRFVEQPTEDQLQQQLRKRRSMGQKTTPAPRTEETPYMQNALEWKRFRVVMRSSPTLLWPLVRLQGKVEDQCLGKTFWHHQKKAMVKFRKQLNLTRDLS
;
A
#
# COMPACT_ATOMS: atom_id res chain seq x y z
N THR A 1 -28.48 4.38 -12.64
CA THR A 1 -27.01 4.26 -12.62
C THR A 1 -26.45 5.56 -12.10
N ILE A 2 -25.30 5.53 -11.45
CA ILE A 2 -24.62 6.69 -10.87
C ILE A 2 -23.38 6.96 -11.71
N GLU A 3 -23.19 8.19 -12.18
CA GLU A 3 -21.96 8.56 -12.85
C GLU A 3 -20.84 8.76 -11.84
N VAL A 4 -19.68 8.15 -12.09
CA VAL A 4 -18.52 8.24 -11.20
C VAL A 4 -18.03 9.68 -11.10
N TYR A 5 -18.15 10.45 -12.19
CA TYR A 5 -17.78 11.86 -12.20
C TYR A 5 -18.65 12.69 -11.25
N GLU A 6 -19.98 12.54 -11.32
CA GLU A 6 -20.92 13.22 -10.43
C GLU A 6 -20.67 12.84 -8.96
N TRP A 7 -20.40 11.56 -8.68
CA TRP A 7 -20.08 11.13 -7.31
C TRP A 7 -18.81 11.81 -6.79
N LEU A 8 -17.74 11.87 -7.59
CA LEU A 8 -16.50 12.54 -7.21
C LEU A 8 -16.70 14.06 -7.03
N GLU A 9 -17.54 14.69 -7.84
CA GLU A 9 -17.90 16.10 -7.70
C GLU A 9 -18.58 16.37 -6.36
N VAL A 10 -19.53 15.54 -5.95
CA VAL A 10 -20.18 15.63 -4.62
C VAL A 10 -19.18 15.46 -3.48
N LEU A 11 -18.16 14.61 -3.65
CA LEU A 11 -17.09 14.45 -2.66
C LEU A 11 -16.06 15.60 -2.67
N GLY A 12 -16.13 16.52 -3.64
CA GLY A 12 -15.09 17.50 -3.92
C GLY A 12 -13.73 16.84 -4.20
N GLU A 13 -13.75 15.69 -4.89
CA GLU A 13 -12.58 14.94 -5.31
C GLU A 13 -12.35 15.08 -6.81
N ARG A 14 -11.07 15.01 -7.20
CA ARG A 14 -10.72 14.78 -8.60
C ARG A 14 -10.56 13.29 -8.81
N ARG A 15 -10.94 12.81 -10.01
CA ARG A 15 -10.69 11.44 -10.42
C ARG A 15 -9.22 11.08 -10.27
N SER A 16 -8.95 9.91 -9.68
CA SER A 16 -7.60 9.43 -9.43
C SER A 16 -7.45 7.97 -9.86
N ARG A 17 -6.20 7.58 -10.16
CA ARG A 17 -5.89 6.18 -10.50
C ARG A 17 -6.17 5.22 -9.35
N TYR A 18 -5.99 5.67 -8.11
CA TYR A 18 -6.31 4.86 -6.95
C TYR A 18 -7.83 4.74 -6.72
N PHE A 19 -8.63 5.72 -7.14
CA PHE A 19 -10.08 5.61 -7.12
C PHE A 19 -10.58 4.62 -8.19
N ASP A 20 -10.02 4.67 -9.41
CA ASP A 20 -10.30 3.68 -10.44
C ASP A 20 -9.93 2.26 -9.97
N PHE A 21 -8.82 2.11 -9.25
CA PHE A 21 -8.40 0.85 -8.65
C PHE A 21 -9.31 0.41 -7.49
N LEU A 22 -9.87 1.36 -6.73
CA LEU A 22 -10.87 1.05 -5.70
C LEU A 22 -12.15 0.46 -6.29
N LEU A 23 -12.64 1.01 -7.41
CA LEU A 23 -13.80 0.46 -8.11
C LEU A 23 -13.54 -0.98 -8.59
N GLU A 24 -12.34 -1.23 -9.10
CA GLU A 24 -11.92 -2.57 -9.51
C GLU A 24 -11.89 -3.55 -8.33
N VAL A 25 -11.29 -3.15 -7.19
CA VAL A 25 -11.25 -3.96 -5.96
C VAL A 25 -12.65 -4.19 -5.39
N ALA A 26 -13.56 -3.23 -5.55
CA ALA A 26 -14.96 -3.36 -5.16
C ALA A 26 -15.79 -4.23 -6.13
N GLY A 27 -15.19 -4.70 -7.24
CA GLY A 27 -15.84 -5.55 -8.22
C GLY A 27 -16.78 -4.79 -9.16
N CYS A 28 -16.58 -3.48 -9.36
CA CYS A 28 -17.39 -2.71 -10.30
C CYS A 28 -17.08 -3.10 -11.75
N GLU A 29 -18.11 -3.27 -12.56
CA GLU A 29 -17.99 -3.64 -13.98
C GLU A 29 -17.48 -2.48 -14.85
N SER A 30 -17.82 -1.25 -14.46
CA SER A 30 -17.48 -0.02 -15.17
C SER A 30 -16.81 0.99 -14.25
N ARG A 31 -15.88 1.76 -14.83
CA ARG A 31 -15.18 2.87 -14.15
C ARG A 31 -15.81 4.22 -14.45
N LEU A 32 -16.84 4.28 -15.29
CA LEU A 32 -17.51 5.53 -15.68
C LEU A 32 -18.87 5.67 -15.00
N THR A 33 -19.56 4.55 -14.86
CA THR A 33 -20.91 4.45 -14.35
C THR A 33 -21.00 3.22 -13.46
N ILE A 34 -21.66 3.33 -12.33
CA ILE A 34 -21.86 2.21 -11.40
C ILE A 34 -23.35 2.09 -11.05
N SER A 35 -23.80 0.87 -10.78
CA SER A 35 -25.11 0.61 -10.20
C SER A 35 -25.16 1.07 -8.74
N PHE A 36 -26.37 1.17 -8.18
CA PHE A 36 -26.51 1.51 -6.77
C PHE A 36 -25.91 0.43 -5.85
N GLY A 37 -25.98 -0.85 -6.24
CA GLY A 37 -25.35 -1.95 -5.50
C GLY A 37 -23.82 -1.87 -5.49
N GLU A 38 -23.21 -1.54 -6.62
CA GLU A 38 -21.77 -1.31 -6.74
C GLU A 38 -21.32 -0.08 -5.96
N TYR A 39 -22.11 1.00 -5.99
CA TYR A 39 -21.89 2.18 -5.16
C TYR A 39 -21.87 1.82 -3.67
N LEU A 40 -22.90 1.12 -3.18
CA LEU A 40 -22.97 0.69 -1.77
C LEU A 40 -21.80 -0.23 -1.40
N SER A 41 -21.44 -1.15 -2.29
CA SER A 41 -20.31 -2.07 -2.08
C SER A 41 -18.98 -1.32 -2.01
N THR A 42 -18.78 -0.33 -2.87
CA THR A 42 -17.58 0.52 -2.88
C THR A 42 -17.49 1.38 -1.62
N VAL A 43 -18.59 2.03 -1.23
CA VAL A 43 -18.69 2.83 0.00
C VAL A 43 -18.41 1.94 1.21
N ALA A 44 -19.07 0.79 1.31
CA ALA A 44 -18.87 -0.13 2.42
C ALA A 44 -17.42 -0.64 2.47
N ALA A 45 -16.83 -1.03 1.33
CA ALA A 45 -15.44 -1.49 1.27
C ALA A 45 -14.49 -0.39 1.78
N LEU A 46 -14.55 0.80 1.20
CA LEU A 46 -13.67 1.90 1.56
C LEU A 46 -13.87 2.34 3.02
N CYS A 47 -15.12 2.58 3.44
CA CYS A 47 -15.43 3.03 4.80
C CYS A 47 -15.18 1.95 5.85
N MET A 48 -15.02 0.68 5.49
CA MET A 48 -14.69 -0.38 6.45
C MET A 48 -13.19 -0.70 6.50
N PHE A 49 -12.35 -0.12 5.63
CA PHE A 49 -10.91 -0.31 5.70
C PHE A 49 -10.34 0.12 7.05
N SER A 50 -9.68 -0.82 7.71
CA SER A 50 -8.70 -0.60 8.77
C SER A 50 -7.38 -0.09 8.20
N GLU A 51 -6.48 0.39 9.06
CA GLU A 51 -5.12 0.77 8.65
C GLU A 51 -4.42 -0.35 7.88
N GLU A 52 -4.58 -1.60 8.32
CA GLU A 52 -3.98 -2.76 7.67
C GLU A 52 -4.59 -3.03 6.28
N GLU A 53 -5.90 -2.81 6.11
CA GLU A 53 -6.57 -2.94 4.81
C GLU A 53 -6.14 -1.81 3.86
N ILE A 54 -5.93 -0.58 4.36
CA ILE A 54 -5.34 0.52 3.57
C ILE A 54 -3.93 0.15 3.10
N LEU A 55 -3.11 -0.43 3.98
CA LEU A 55 -1.76 -0.88 3.63
C LEU A 55 -1.79 -1.98 2.56
N ARG A 56 -2.69 -2.96 2.68
CA ARG A 56 -2.85 -4.04 1.68
C ARG A 56 -3.34 -3.51 0.35
N PHE A 57 -4.28 -2.58 0.37
CA PHE A 57 -4.75 -1.88 -0.82
C PHE A 57 -3.58 -1.15 -1.51
N ALA A 58 -2.80 -0.39 -0.75
CA ALA A 58 -1.63 0.31 -1.25
C ALA A 58 -0.57 -0.63 -1.83
N PHE A 59 -0.30 -1.77 -1.17
CA PHE A 59 0.62 -2.78 -1.68
C PHE A 59 0.13 -3.42 -2.98
N SER A 60 -1.16 -3.75 -3.05
CA SER A 60 -1.75 -4.33 -4.27
C SER A 60 -1.70 -3.34 -5.43
N PHE A 61 -1.96 -2.05 -5.16
CA PHE A 61 -1.85 -0.98 -6.14
C PHE A 61 -0.40 -0.75 -6.59
N ALA A 62 0.56 -0.81 -5.66
CA ALA A 62 1.97 -0.63 -5.96
C ALA A 62 2.56 -1.83 -6.73
N SER A 63 2.24 -3.04 -6.32
CA SER A 63 2.81 -4.26 -6.88
C SER A 63 2.22 -4.66 -8.23
N GLN A 64 1.02 -4.16 -8.57
CA GLN A 64 0.31 -4.48 -9.81
C GLN A 64 0.16 -6.01 -10.03
N GLY A 65 -0.11 -6.74 -8.95
CA GLY A 65 -0.28 -8.21 -8.97
C GLY A 65 1.01 -9.01 -8.74
N SER A 66 2.16 -8.36 -8.64
CA SER A 66 3.42 -9.00 -8.25
C SER A 66 3.47 -9.28 -6.74
N PRO A 67 4.14 -10.36 -6.28
CA PRO A 67 4.43 -10.53 -4.85
C PRO A 67 5.48 -9.54 -4.32
N LEU A 68 6.13 -8.78 -5.22
CA LEU A 68 7.23 -7.87 -4.92
C LEU A 68 7.01 -6.49 -5.55
N VAL A 69 7.36 -5.43 -4.83
CA VAL A 69 7.37 -4.05 -5.33
C VAL A 69 8.80 -3.65 -5.65
N THR A 70 9.08 -3.40 -6.94
CA THR A 70 10.38 -2.88 -7.40
C THR A 70 10.49 -1.38 -7.15
N GLN A 71 11.68 -0.81 -7.29
CA GLN A 71 11.88 0.64 -7.16
C GLN A 71 11.00 1.41 -8.14
N GLN A 72 10.97 0.98 -9.40
CA GLN A 72 10.16 1.60 -10.44
C GLN A 72 8.67 1.57 -10.06
N HIS A 73 8.17 0.41 -9.63
CA HIS A 73 6.78 0.27 -9.19
C HIS A 73 6.46 1.17 -8.00
N PHE A 74 7.38 1.31 -7.04
CA PHE A 74 7.22 2.18 -5.88
C PHE A 74 7.19 3.68 -6.26
N GLU A 75 8.04 4.11 -7.18
CA GLU A 75 8.07 5.48 -7.69
C GLU A 75 6.80 5.81 -8.49
N GLU A 76 6.36 4.89 -9.36
CA GLU A 76 5.09 5.02 -10.10
C GLU A 76 3.88 5.07 -9.15
N PHE A 77 3.86 4.19 -8.13
CA PHE A 77 2.84 4.19 -7.09
C PHE A 77 2.74 5.54 -6.39
N ALA A 78 3.87 6.07 -5.90
CA ALA A 78 3.90 7.35 -5.20
C ALA A 78 3.44 8.50 -6.10
N SER A 79 3.85 8.49 -7.37
CA SER A 79 3.41 9.48 -8.36
C SER A 79 1.90 9.41 -8.61
N LYS A 80 1.35 8.20 -8.86
CA LYS A 80 -0.08 7.98 -9.12
C LYS A 80 -0.94 8.29 -7.89
N LEU A 81 -0.43 8.06 -6.68
CA LEU A 81 -1.19 8.31 -5.46
C LEU A 81 -1.24 9.81 -5.12
N MET A 82 -0.15 10.53 -5.37
CA MET A 82 -0.02 11.97 -5.07
C MET A 82 -0.47 12.90 -6.20
N GLN A 83 -0.94 12.36 -7.34
CA GLN A 83 -1.25 13.14 -8.56
C GLN A 83 -2.19 14.35 -8.35
N ASN A 84 -3.08 14.29 -7.36
CA ASN A 84 -4.11 15.29 -7.11
C ASN A 84 -3.83 16.13 -5.86
N GLU A 85 -2.71 15.90 -5.18
CA GLU A 85 -2.39 16.58 -3.93
C GLU A 85 -1.61 17.88 -4.19
N ALA A 86 -2.03 18.97 -3.53
CA ALA A 86 -1.44 20.30 -3.70
C ALA A 86 0.05 20.38 -3.26
N GLY A 87 0.48 19.44 -2.42
CA GLY A 87 1.88 19.23 -2.09
C GLY A 87 2.43 18.04 -2.87
N SER A 88 3.33 18.29 -3.83
CA SER A 88 4.08 17.19 -4.44
C SER A 88 4.84 16.49 -3.32
N PHE A 89 4.65 15.18 -3.12
CA PHE A 89 5.64 14.42 -2.38
C PHE A 89 6.89 14.37 -3.27
N PRO A 90 7.99 15.07 -2.93
CA PRO A 90 9.09 15.21 -3.87
C PRO A 90 9.62 13.83 -4.22
N LEU A 91 9.83 13.55 -5.51
CA LEU A 91 10.40 12.26 -5.94
C LEU A 91 11.73 11.98 -5.23
N ALA A 92 12.48 13.03 -4.87
CA ALA A 92 13.67 12.94 -4.02
C ALA A 92 13.40 12.30 -2.65
N ARG A 93 12.26 12.60 -2.00
CA ARG A 93 11.83 11.96 -0.74
C ARG A 93 11.39 10.52 -0.96
N VAL A 94 10.73 10.20 -2.08
CA VAL A 94 10.38 8.81 -2.44
C VAL A 94 11.66 7.98 -2.57
N LYS A 95 12.61 8.49 -3.36
CA LYS A 95 13.94 7.86 -3.56
C LYS A 95 14.73 7.78 -2.27
N ALA A 96 14.72 8.80 -1.42
CA ALA A 96 15.38 8.74 -0.12
C ALA A 96 14.76 7.67 0.80
N THR A 97 13.43 7.54 0.77
CA THR A 97 12.70 6.50 1.51
C THR A 97 13.09 5.12 1.01
N TRP A 98 13.08 4.91 -0.31
CA TRP A 98 13.53 3.67 -0.94
C TRP A 98 14.95 3.29 -0.51
N ARG A 99 15.91 4.20 -0.67
CA ARG A 99 17.31 3.99 -0.29
C ARG A 99 17.48 3.61 1.17
N ARG A 100 16.74 4.27 2.06
CA ARG A 100 16.79 4.01 3.51
C ARG A 100 16.32 2.60 3.87
N PHE A 101 15.30 2.07 3.19
CA PHE A 101 14.67 0.82 3.59
C PHE A 101 15.02 -0.38 2.73
N VAL A 102 15.52 -0.18 1.51
CA VAL A 102 15.82 -1.24 0.54
C VAL A 102 17.31 -1.38 0.29
N GLU A 103 18.01 -0.27 0.04
CA GLU A 103 19.43 -0.30 -0.32
C GLU A 103 20.38 -0.40 0.88
N GLN A 104 19.86 -0.41 2.12
CA GLN A 104 20.70 -0.69 3.26
C GLN A 104 21.13 -2.17 3.24
N PRO A 105 22.44 -2.45 3.32
CA PRO A 105 22.92 -3.81 3.35
C PRO A 105 22.33 -4.52 4.57
N THR A 106 21.79 -5.72 4.37
CA THR A 106 21.24 -6.54 5.45
C THR A 106 22.33 -6.81 6.49
N GLU A 107 21.98 -7.02 7.76
CA GLU A 107 22.96 -7.31 8.82
C GLU A 107 23.84 -8.52 8.46
N ASP A 108 23.24 -9.53 7.81
CA ASP A 108 23.96 -10.67 7.24
C ASP A 108 24.96 -10.26 6.14
N GLN A 109 24.60 -9.31 5.28
CA GLN A 109 25.50 -8.79 4.23
C GLN A 109 26.66 -7.98 4.83
N LEU A 110 26.39 -7.19 5.86
CA LEU A 110 27.41 -6.50 6.65
C LEU A 110 28.35 -7.50 7.33
N GLN A 111 27.82 -8.55 7.96
CA GLN A 111 28.61 -9.60 8.58
C GLN A 111 29.41 -10.40 7.54
N GLN A 112 28.84 -10.68 6.36
CA GLN A 112 29.54 -11.38 5.28
C GLN A 112 30.63 -10.51 4.65
N GLN A 113 30.41 -9.19 4.52
CA GLN A 113 31.44 -8.22 4.10
C GLN A 113 32.55 -8.10 5.16
N LEU A 114 32.21 -8.07 6.45
CA LEU A 114 33.19 -8.08 7.55
C LEU A 114 34.00 -9.39 7.56
N ARG A 115 33.37 -10.55 7.31
CA ARG A 115 34.04 -11.85 7.15
C ARG A 115 34.97 -11.86 5.95
N LYS A 116 34.55 -11.35 4.78
CA LYS A 116 35.39 -11.23 3.58
C LYS A 116 36.57 -10.26 3.77
N ARG A 117 36.38 -9.16 4.50
CA ARG A 117 37.46 -8.22 4.84
C ARG A 117 38.45 -8.83 5.84
N ARG A 118 37.99 -9.70 6.74
CA ARG A 118 38.84 -10.49 7.64
C ARG A 118 39.59 -11.63 6.91
N SER A 119 39.01 -12.20 5.85
CA SER A 119 39.62 -13.28 5.07
C SER A 119 40.52 -12.79 3.92
N MET A 120 40.66 -11.48 3.67
CA MET A 120 41.64 -10.95 2.72
C MET A 120 43.11 -11.14 3.15
N GLY A 121 43.36 -11.87 4.24
CA GLY A 121 44.67 -12.41 4.60
C GLY A 121 44.90 -13.88 4.25
N GLN A 122 43.90 -14.68 3.84
CA GLN A 122 44.09 -16.11 3.58
C GLN A 122 43.19 -16.63 2.44
N LYS A 123 43.83 -17.14 1.39
CA LYS A 123 43.22 -17.90 0.28
C LYS A 123 42.46 -19.11 0.83
N THR A 124 41.15 -19.20 0.62
CA THR A 124 40.41 -20.48 0.59
C THR A 124 39.20 -20.42 -0.35
N THR A 125 38.98 -21.57 -0.98
CA THR A 125 38.08 -21.97 -2.07
C THR A 125 36.58 -21.72 -1.79
N PRO A 126 35.72 -21.36 -2.77
CA PRO A 126 34.31 -21.13 -2.51
C PRO A 126 33.47 -22.42 -2.56
N ALA A 127 32.62 -22.60 -1.55
CA ALA A 127 31.51 -23.55 -1.51
C ALA A 127 30.33 -23.06 -2.39
N PRO A 128 29.40 -23.95 -2.83
CA PRO A 128 28.37 -23.59 -3.78
C PRO A 128 27.36 -22.62 -3.14
N ARG A 129 27.25 -21.43 -3.73
CA ARG A 129 26.23 -20.43 -3.39
C ARG A 129 24.89 -20.89 -3.95
N THR A 130 23.88 -20.99 -3.09
CA THR A 130 22.49 -20.90 -3.51
C THR A 130 22.33 -19.59 -4.28
N GLU A 131 22.00 -19.68 -5.57
CA GLU A 131 21.84 -18.54 -6.46
C GLU A 131 20.56 -17.77 -6.11
N GLU A 132 20.64 -16.91 -5.09
CA GLU A 132 19.66 -15.84 -4.96
C GLU A 132 19.84 -14.91 -6.16
N THR A 133 18.90 -14.97 -7.09
CA THR A 133 18.89 -14.12 -8.27
C THR A 133 19.02 -12.63 -7.88
N PRO A 134 19.93 -11.86 -8.49
CA PRO A 134 20.25 -10.48 -8.10
C PRO A 134 19.05 -9.52 -8.04
N TYR A 135 17.96 -9.84 -8.75
CA TYR A 135 16.75 -9.03 -8.87
C TYR A 135 15.91 -8.99 -7.58
N MET A 136 16.02 -10.00 -6.72
CA MET A 136 15.25 -10.09 -5.47
C MET A 136 15.81 -9.19 -4.35
N GLN A 137 17.09 -8.81 -4.45
CA GLN A 137 17.78 -8.05 -3.40
C GLN A 137 17.31 -6.58 -3.31
N ASN A 138 16.70 -6.05 -4.38
CA ASN A 138 16.24 -4.66 -4.48
C ASN A 138 14.71 -4.57 -4.69
N ALA A 139 13.94 -5.38 -3.99
CA ALA A 139 12.48 -5.31 -4.02
C ALA A 139 11.88 -5.38 -2.62
N LEU A 140 10.67 -4.83 -2.47
CA LEU A 140 9.90 -4.86 -1.24
C LEU A 140 8.86 -5.97 -1.29
N GLU A 141 9.02 -6.98 -0.44
CA GLU A 141 7.93 -7.86 -0.04
C GLU A 141 6.94 -7.15 0.90
N TRP A 142 5.78 -7.77 1.13
CA TRP A 142 4.71 -7.24 1.98
C TRP A 142 5.20 -6.74 3.34
N LYS A 143 5.98 -7.54 4.06
CA LYS A 143 6.49 -7.21 5.41
C LYS A 143 7.29 -5.91 5.41
N ARG A 144 8.22 -5.77 4.46
CA ARG A 144 9.06 -4.57 4.33
C ARG A 144 8.24 -3.38 3.86
N PHE A 145 7.35 -3.56 2.87
CA PHE A 145 6.46 -2.49 2.40
C PHE A 145 5.62 -1.89 3.54
N ARG A 146 5.07 -2.75 4.40
CA ARG A 146 4.30 -2.34 5.60
C ARG A 146 5.13 -1.42 6.51
N VAL A 147 6.39 -1.76 6.77
CA VAL A 147 7.32 -0.93 7.58
C VAL A 147 7.62 0.41 6.91
N VAL A 148 7.87 0.40 5.59
CA VAL A 148 8.13 1.62 4.81
C VAL A 148 6.94 2.57 4.88
N MET A 149 5.73 2.08 4.62
CA MET A 149 4.52 2.90 4.63
C MET A 149 4.18 3.45 6.01
N ARG A 150 4.38 2.67 7.07
CA ARG A 150 4.22 3.20 8.45
C ARG A 150 5.24 4.27 8.80
N SER A 151 6.45 4.17 8.25
CA SER A 151 7.49 5.18 8.45
C SER A 151 7.28 6.42 7.57
N SER A 152 6.34 6.40 6.64
CA SER A 152 6.04 7.47 5.69
C SER A 152 4.53 7.63 5.48
N PRO A 153 3.77 7.93 6.56
CA PRO A 153 2.29 7.93 6.52
C PRO A 153 1.71 8.97 5.56
N THR A 154 2.47 10.03 5.24
CA THR A 154 2.07 11.06 4.27
C THR A 154 1.82 10.48 2.88
N LEU A 155 2.48 9.38 2.49
CA LEU A 155 2.20 8.74 1.21
C LEU A 155 0.79 8.15 1.16
N LEU A 156 0.27 7.65 2.29
CA LEU A 156 -1.08 7.07 2.36
C LEU A 156 -2.18 8.11 2.57
N TRP A 157 -1.81 9.38 2.77
CA TRP A 157 -2.77 10.45 3.04
C TRP A 157 -3.92 10.53 2.03
N PRO A 158 -3.72 10.42 0.70
CA PRO A 158 -4.81 10.48 -0.27
C PRO A 158 -5.88 9.41 -0.02
N LEU A 159 -5.49 8.20 0.38
CA LEU A 159 -6.41 7.09 0.67
C LEU A 159 -7.21 7.36 1.96
N VAL A 160 -6.51 7.78 3.01
CA VAL A 160 -7.13 8.09 4.32
C VAL A 160 -8.08 9.28 4.21
N ARG A 161 -7.68 10.30 3.44
CA ARG A 161 -8.49 11.50 3.17
C ARG A 161 -9.76 11.15 2.38
N LEU A 162 -9.63 10.35 1.31
CA LEU A 162 -10.78 9.88 0.54
C LEU A 162 -11.74 9.09 1.44
N GLN A 163 -11.23 8.14 2.23
CA GLN A 163 -12.03 7.38 3.17
C GLN A 163 -12.81 8.31 4.11
N GLY A 164 -12.14 9.29 4.73
CA GLY A 164 -12.78 10.23 5.65
C GLY A 164 -13.89 11.07 5.00
N LYS A 165 -13.71 11.47 3.74
CA LYS A 165 -14.74 12.21 2.98
C LYS A 165 -15.97 11.35 2.66
N VAL A 166 -15.76 10.11 2.22
CA VAL A 166 -16.86 9.17 1.95
C VAL A 166 -17.58 8.82 3.24
N GLU A 167 -16.85 8.63 4.35
CA GLU A 167 -17.44 8.43 5.67
C GLU A 167 -18.34 9.59 6.08
N ASP A 168 -17.88 10.84 5.93
CA ASP A 168 -18.64 12.04 6.27
C ASP A 168 -19.90 12.20 5.41
N GLN A 169 -19.81 11.99 4.10
CA GLN A 169 -20.89 12.26 3.14
C GLN A 169 -21.99 11.18 3.12
N CYS A 170 -21.67 9.94 3.47
CA CYS A 170 -22.65 8.84 3.37
C CYS A 170 -23.49 8.67 4.66
N LEU A 171 -22.86 8.30 5.78
CA LEU A 171 -23.56 7.97 7.04
C LEU A 171 -22.90 8.62 8.28
N GLY A 172 -21.88 9.45 8.07
CA GLY A 172 -21.09 10.11 9.11
C GLY A 172 -20.01 9.23 9.73
N LYS A 173 -18.88 9.84 10.10
CA LYS A 173 -17.74 9.16 10.75
C LYS A 173 -18.10 8.36 12.00
N THR A 174 -19.04 8.85 12.80
CA THR A 174 -19.46 8.17 14.04
C THR A 174 -20.07 6.80 13.76
N PHE A 175 -20.94 6.71 12.74
CA PHE A 175 -21.53 5.45 12.31
C PHE A 175 -20.43 4.47 11.85
N TRP A 176 -19.55 4.90 10.95
CA TRP A 176 -18.50 4.03 10.40
C TRP A 176 -17.48 3.61 11.46
N HIS A 177 -17.13 4.49 12.40
CA HIS A 177 -16.29 4.12 13.54
C HIS A 177 -16.96 3.07 14.43
N HIS A 178 -18.27 3.18 14.65
CA HIS A 178 -19.01 2.16 15.39
C HIS A 178 -18.99 0.82 14.65
N GLN A 179 -19.25 0.81 13.33
CA GLN A 179 -19.22 -0.39 12.52
C GLN A 179 -17.83 -1.05 12.50
N LYS A 180 -16.76 -0.27 12.34
CA LYS A 180 -15.37 -0.76 12.43
C LYS A 180 -15.11 -1.43 13.77
N LYS A 181 -15.49 -0.78 14.88
CA LYS A 181 -15.33 -1.34 16.24
C LYS A 181 -16.12 -2.64 16.42
N ALA A 182 -17.36 -2.68 15.95
CA ALA A 182 -18.19 -3.88 15.98
C ALA A 182 -17.53 -5.02 15.20
N MET A 183 -17.05 -4.76 13.98
CA MET A 183 -16.37 -5.76 13.17
C MET A 183 -15.07 -6.27 13.79
N VAL A 184 -14.26 -5.40 14.42
CA VAL A 184 -13.07 -5.84 15.16
C VAL A 184 -13.46 -6.77 16.31
N LYS A 185 -14.53 -6.45 17.05
CA LYS A 185 -15.05 -7.31 18.13
C LYS A 185 -15.52 -8.66 17.58
N PHE A 186 -16.30 -8.68 16.50
CA PHE A 186 -16.75 -9.91 15.85
C PHE A 186 -15.59 -10.76 15.32
N ARG A 187 -14.60 -10.15 14.66
CA ARG A 187 -13.40 -10.87 14.17
C ARG A 187 -12.63 -11.53 15.32
N LYS A 188 -12.49 -10.84 16.47
CA LYS A 188 -11.87 -11.41 17.67
C LYS A 188 -12.66 -12.60 18.22
N GLN A 189 -14.00 -12.49 18.28
CA GLN A 189 -14.86 -13.58 18.75
C GLN A 189 -14.79 -14.82 17.86
N LEU A 190 -14.63 -14.62 16.55
CA LEU A 190 -14.52 -15.70 15.58
C LEU A 190 -13.10 -16.24 15.40
N ASN A 191 -12.11 -15.79 16.20
CA ASN A 191 -10.68 -16.08 16.01
C ASN A 191 -10.18 -15.79 14.58
N LEU A 192 -10.81 -14.83 13.91
CA LEU A 192 -10.42 -14.36 12.57
C LEU A 192 -9.38 -13.24 12.65
N THR A 193 -8.65 -13.13 13.77
CA THR A 193 -7.44 -12.29 13.83
C THR A 193 -6.49 -12.80 12.76
N ARG A 194 -6.48 -12.11 11.62
CA ARG A 194 -5.48 -12.27 10.56
C ARG A 194 -4.12 -11.82 11.11
N ASP A 195 -3.56 -12.59 12.03
CA ASP A 195 -2.11 -12.71 12.21
C ASP A 195 -1.60 -13.55 11.03
N LEU A 196 -1.68 -12.97 9.85
CA LEU A 196 -1.01 -13.49 8.67
C LEU A 196 0.37 -12.87 8.67
N SER A 197 1.24 -13.57 9.39
CA SER A 197 2.70 -13.44 9.45
C SER A 197 3.30 -13.06 8.12
#